data_AF-A0A7S2WY51-F1
#
_entry.id   AF-A0A7S2WY51-F1
#
_cell.length_a   1.000
_cell.length_b   1.000
_cell.length_c   1.000
_cell.angle_alpha   90.00
_cell.angle_beta   90.00
_cell.angle_gamma   90.00
#
_symmetry.space_group_name_H-M   'P 1'
#
loop_
_entity.id
_entity.type
_entity.pdbx_description
1 polymer ?
#
loop_
_entity_poly.entity_id
_entity_poly.type
_entity_poly.pdbx_seq_one_letter_code
_entity_poly.pdbx_strand_id
1 'polypeptide(L)'
;VFVCIASPCLAKGIELAPLGLPPEEDWVLGAPYVDRSLMRDALAFDMFRGLGRWAPAMQFIELFVMEGDGKSHVDYGDHYKGIYLLKEKIKRGSNRVAVSKMDPLNRTDVSGGYLLVLSSNSHDSMLNTGEPQKQKVLDEGPARVSYVYPKIPTGPQHRFISNYLSDFQQALWGPGFAGPEGYSKYIDVDSWIDYFLHTEVSKNLDGYISSVYLHKDKDSKLVAGPAWDYNLAFGQATYWNGYYVEPWDFTYIGPNQKSYSQMVHWYYRLLQDPAFVRRLSQRYEDLRRTVWKDSDVVASIRSYRALLSNSQGRNFGVWPISQVSTNHKYIPIKYWGPTWDQNVRGLQDWVLRRLHWMDEWVPRL
;
A
#
# COMPACT_ATOMS: atom_id res chain seq x y z
N VAL A 1 19.23 -1.75 19.48
CA VAL A 1 19.51 -0.31 19.38
C VAL A 1 18.28 0.41 19.91
N PHE A 2 18.35 0.97 21.12
CA PHE A 2 17.26 1.79 21.65
C PHE A 2 17.36 3.16 20.97
N VAL A 3 16.39 3.51 20.14
CA VAL A 3 16.30 4.87 19.60
C VAL A 3 15.34 5.63 20.49
N CYS A 4 15.89 6.45 21.37
CA CYS A 4 15.10 7.40 22.11
C CYS A 4 14.81 8.57 21.17
N ILE A 5 13.62 8.62 20.59
CA ILE A 5 13.11 9.86 20.00
C ILE A 5 12.59 10.69 21.18
N ALA A 6 13.52 11.25 21.95
CA ALA A 6 13.17 12.32 22.87
C ALA A 6 12.63 13.47 22.02
N SER A 7 11.47 13.99 22.36
CA SER A 7 10.91 15.18 21.71
C SER A 7 11.31 16.41 22.54
N PRO A 8 12.47 17.05 22.31
CA PRO A 8 12.55 18.47 22.54
C PRO A 8 11.88 19.11 21.34
N CYS A 9 10.53 19.20 21.33
CA CYS A 9 9.74 19.89 20.30
C CYS A 9 10.53 20.13 19.01
N LEU A 10 10.82 19.06 18.25
CA LEU A 10 11.69 19.20 17.08
C LEU A 10 11.02 20.24 16.18
N ALA A 11 11.72 21.35 15.96
CA ALA A 11 11.20 22.42 15.14
C ALA A 11 10.80 21.82 13.78
N LYS A 12 9.59 22.16 13.32
CA LYS A 12 9.09 21.74 12.01
C LYS A 12 10.18 22.03 10.96
N GLY A 13 10.58 21.03 10.19
CA GLY A 13 11.67 21.16 9.19
C GLY A 13 12.99 20.48 9.52
N ILE A 14 13.16 19.87 10.70
CA ILE A 14 14.39 19.09 10.99
C ILE A 14 14.27 17.69 10.39
N GLU A 15 15.12 17.38 9.42
CA GLU A 15 15.24 16.04 8.86
C GLU A 15 16.06 15.12 9.77
N LEU A 16 15.55 13.92 10.02
CA LEU A 16 16.22 12.86 10.77
C LEU A 16 16.44 11.64 9.87
N ALA A 17 17.56 10.94 10.06
CA ALA A 17 17.87 9.67 9.40
C ALA A 17 17.85 8.50 10.42
N PRO A 18 16.69 8.17 11.00
CA PRO A 18 16.61 7.17 12.06
C PRO A 18 16.97 5.78 11.50
N LEU A 19 17.82 5.05 12.22
CA LEU A 19 18.12 3.64 11.95
C LEU A 19 18.57 3.35 10.51
N GLY A 20 19.29 4.29 9.89
CA GLY A 20 19.78 4.15 8.51
C GLY A 20 18.72 4.38 7.43
N LEU A 21 17.51 4.84 7.79
CA LEU A 21 16.51 5.29 6.84
C LEU A 21 16.91 6.67 6.27
N PRO A 22 16.54 7.00 5.01
CA PRO A 22 16.88 8.28 4.40
C PRO A 22 16.32 9.48 5.18
N PRO A 23 17.05 10.60 5.28
CA PRO A 23 16.62 11.80 6.00
C PRO A 23 15.17 12.24 5.68
N GLU A 24 14.37 12.49 6.72
CA GLU A 24 13.04 13.09 6.62
C GLU A 24 12.59 13.71 7.95
N GLU A 25 11.72 14.73 7.88
CA GLU A 25 11.02 15.36 9.02
C GLU A 25 9.78 14.56 9.48
N ASP A 26 9.08 13.87 8.58
CA ASP A 26 7.84 13.14 8.89
C ASP A 26 8.03 11.60 8.82
N TRP A 27 7.86 10.93 9.96
CA TRP A 27 7.88 9.48 10.08
C TRP A 27 6.55 8.93 10.59
N VAL A 28 6.21 7.70 10.17
CA VAL A 28 5.03 6.99 10.65
C VAL A 28 5.45 5.92 11.65
N LEU A 29 4.85 5.96 12.84
CA LEU A 29 4.90 4.87 13.81
C LEU A 29 3.68 3.98 13.62
N GLY A 30 3.81 2.95 12.78
CA GLY A 30 2.71 2.03 12.48
C GLY A 30 2.67 0.84 13.44
N ALA A 31 1.68 0.81 14.34
CA ALA A 31 1.43 -0.39 15.15
C ALA A 31 0.76 -1.47 14.29
N PRO A 32 1.32 -2.69 14.20
CA PRO A 32 0.66 -3.82 13.52
C PRO A 32 -0.43 -4.45 14.42
N TYR A 33 -1.27 -3.61 15.05
CA TYR A 33 -2.21 -4.04 16.09
C TYR A 33 -3.18 -5.11 15.61
N VAL A 34 -3.69 -4.98 14.38
CA VAL A 34 -4.63 -5.92 13.78
C VAL A 34 -3.95 -7.13 13.13
N ASP A 35 -2.63 -7.26 13.24
CA ASP A 35 -1.83 -8.31 12.62
C ASP A 35 -1.13 -9.19 13.66
N ARG A 36 -1.67 -10.39 13.88
CA ARG A 36 -1.10 -11.38 14.81
C ARG A 36 0.28 -11.89 14.41
N SER A 37 0.70 -11.71 13.17
CA SER A 37 2.07 -12.05 12.73
C SER A 37 3.06 -10.90 12.94
N LEU A 38 2.55 -9.67 13.08
CA LEU A 38 3.29 -8.41 13.19
C LEU A 38 4.07 -7.99 11.93
N MET A 39 3.97 -8.71 10.80
CA MET A 39 4.89 -8.55 9.66
C MET A 39 4.23 -8.36 8.28
N ARG A 40 2.90 -8.26 8.17
CA ARG A 40 2.20 -8.18 6.88
C ARG A 40 2.56 -6.95 6.06
N ASP A 41 2.53 -5.77 6.68
CA ASP A 41 2.94 -4.52 6.04
C ASP A 41 4.38 -4.61 5.53
N ALA A 42 5.28 -5.13 6.37
CA ALA A 42 6.70 -5.30 6.03
C ALA A 42 6.89 -6.22 4.82
N LEU A 43 6.23 -7.39 4.84
CA LEU A 43 6.24 -8.34 3.73
C LEU A 43 5.68 -7.73 2.45
N ALA A 44 4.55 -7.01 2.51
CA ALA A 44 3.97 -6.36 1.34
C ALA A 44 4.91 -5.31 0.74
N PHE A 45 5.51 -4.44 1.56
CA PHE A 45 6.42 -3.42 1.07
C PHE A 45 7.70 -4.02 0.47
N ASP A 46 8.26 -5.08 1.06
CA ASP A 46 9.37 -5.81 0.46
C ASP A 46 9.00 -6.44 -0.87
N MET A 47 7.84 -7.10 -0.95
CA MET A 47 7.38 -7.70 -2.20
C MET A 47 7.17 -6.65 -3.30
N PHE A 48 6.69 -5.44 -2.97
CA PHE A 48 6.54 -4.34 -3.94
C PHE A 48 7.89 -3.76 -4.35
N ARG A 49 8.84 -3.60 -3.41
CA ARG A 49 10.22 -3.22 -3.71
C ARG A 49 10.92 -4.23 -4.62
N GLY A 50 10.64 -5.52 -4.42
CA GLY A 50 11.13 -6.60 -5.28
C GLY A 50 10.71 -6.46 -6.75
N LEU A 51 9.64 -5.71 -7.04
CA LEU A 51 9.23 -5.36 -8.41
C LEU A 51 10.14 -4.30 -9.05
N GLY A 52 11.08 -3.72 -8.30
CA GLY A 52 11.85 -2.54 -8.72
C GLY A 52 11.07 -1.24 -8.57
N ARG A 53 10.00 -1.23 -7.77
CA ARG A 53 9.16 -0.06 -7.51
C ARG A 53 9.44 0.50 -6.12
N TRP A 54 9.24 1.81 -5.94
CA TRP A 54 9.36 2.40 -4.62
C TRP A 54 8.17 2.00 -3.74
N ALA A 55 8.44 1.56 -2.51
CA ALA A 55 7.48 1.44 -1.42
C ALA A 55 8.19 1.86 -0.12
N PRO A 56 7.44 2.34 0.90
CA PRO A 56 8.00 2.90 2.13
C PRO A 56 9.09 2.03 2.75
N ALA A 57 10.31 2.55 2.87
CA ALA A 57 11.34 1.91 3.68
C ALA A 57 10.89 1.91 5.15
N MET A 58 11.34 0.91 5.90
CA MET A 58 10.87 0.68 7.26
C MET A 58 11.91 -0.02 8.13
N GLN A 59 11.75 0.15 9.44
CA GLN A 59 12.49 -0.55 10.48
C GLN A 59 11.52 -0.98 11.59
N PHE A 60 11.69 -2.20 12.11
CA PHE A 60 10.98 -2.61 13.32
C PHE A 60 11.62 -1.96 14.55
N ILE A 61 10.79 -1.42 15.43
CA ILE A 61 11.22 -0.82 16.69
C ILE A 61 10.35 -1.31 17.85
N GLU A 62 10.89 -1.26 19.05
CA GLU A 62 10.13 -1.32 20.30
C GLU A 62 9.87 0.11 20.77
N LEU A 63 8.60 0.50 20.90
CA LEU A 63 8.22 1.86 21.29
C LEU A 63 8.13 1.97 22.81
N PHE A 64 8.73 3.02 23.37
CA PHE A 64 8.57 3.43 24.75
C PHE A 64 8.06 4.86 24.78
N VAL A 65 7.01 5.13 25.56
CA VAL A 65 6.46 6.47 25.77
C VAL A 65 6.67 6.83 27.23
N MET A 66 7.39 7.93 27.46
CA MET A 66 7.73 8.45 28.78
C MET A 66 7.01 9.77 29.03
N GLU A 67 6.68 10.05 30.29
CA GLU A 67 6.22 11.36 30.74
C GLU A 67 7.41 12.17 31.30
N GLY A 68 7.41 13.50 31.16
CA GLY A 68 8.47 14.37 31.69
C GLY A 68 9.62 14.63 30.71
N ASP A 69 10.86 14.74 31.22
CA ASP A 69 12.04 15.19 30.44
C ASP A 69 12.66 14.12 29.52
N GLY A 70 12.14 12.89 29.58
CA GLY A 70 12.59 11.76 28.78
C GLY A 70 14.03 11.29 29.06
N LYS A 71 14.60 11.65 30.22
CA LYS A 71 15.98 11.28 30.62
C LYS A 71 16.03 10.29 31.78
N SER A 72 14.93 10.12 32.50
CA SER A 72 14.79 9.13 33.56
C SER A 72 14.51 7.72 33.00
N HIS A 73 14.93 6.71 33.77
CA HIS A 73 14.78 5.26 33.57
C HIS A 73 13.70 4.80 32.57
N VAL A 74 14.10 4.01 31.56
CA VAL A 74 13.18 3.30 30.63
C VAL A 74 12.84 1.94 31.23
N ASP A 75 11.55 1.61 31.29
CA ASP A 75 11.05 0.38 31.89
C ASP A 75 10.00 -0.29 30.98
N TYR A 76 10.00 -1.63 30.99
CA TYR A 76 9.09 -2.43 30.16
C TYR A 76 7.67 -2.53 30.73
N GLY A 77 7.46 -2.32 32.03
CA GLY A 77 6.15 -2.28 32.66
C GLY A 77 5.46 -0.93 32.44
N ASP A 78 6.18 0.17 32.65
CA ASP A 78 5.56 1.50 32.67
C ASP A 78 5.52 2.17 31.29
N HIS A 79 6.60 2.04 30.51
CA HIS A 79 6.82 2.86 29.33
C HIS A 79 6.60 2.13 28.01
N TYR A 80 6.77 0.81 27.97
CA TYR A 80 6.70 0.03 26.74
C TYR A 80 5.29 0.00 26.13
N LYS A 81 5.19 0.26 24.82
CA LYS A 81 3.94 0.29 24.06
C LYS A 81 3.85 -0.77 22.97
N GLY A 82 4.84 -1.65 22.86
CA GLY A 82 4.80 -2.75 21.88
C GLY A 82 5.76 -2.55 20.70
N ILE A 83 5.59 -3.41 19.70
CA ILE A 83 6.34 -3.38 18.44
C ILE A 83 5.66 -2.44 17.45
N TYR A 84 6.45 -1.63 16.76
CA TYR A 84 6.00 -0.72 15.71
C TYR A 84 6.87 -0.86 14.47
N LEU A 85 6.30 -0.55 13.31
CA LEU A 85 7.06 -0.25 12.09
C LEU A 85 7.31 1.26 12.05
N LEU A 86 8.54 1.69 12.27
CA LEU A 86 9.00 3.02 11.89
C LEU A 86 9.13 3.02 10.37
N LYS A 87 8.22 3.69 9.67
CA LYS A 87 8.16 3.65 8.20
C LYS A 87 8.05 5.03 7.59
N GLU A 88 8.54 5.13 6.36
CA GLU A 88 8.41 6.33 5.54
C GLU A 88 6.94 6.65 5.28
N LYS A 89 6.59 7.93 5.27
CA LYS A 89 5.30 8.39 4.77
C LYS A 89 5.34 8.49 3.24
N ILE A 90 4.22 8.19 2.58
CA ILE A 90 4.08 8.48 1.15
C ILE A 90 4.05 9.99 0.95
N LYS A 91 5.20 10.54 0.54
CA LYS A 91 5.41 11.94 0.22
C LYS A 91 6.22 12.07 -1.06
N ARG A 92 6.15 13.25 -1.68
CA ARG A 92 7.06 13.63 -2.76
C ARG A 92 8.47 13.81 -2.22
N GLY A 93 9.47 13.21 -2.88
CA GLY A 93 10.88 13.36 -2.55
C GLY A 93 11.77 12.46 -3.40
N SER A 94 13.05 12.80 -3.56
CA SER A 94 14.00 12.01 -4.36
C SER A 94 14.24 10.60 -3.78
N ASN A 95 14.22 10.47 -2.45
CA ASN A 95 14.29 9.20 -1.74
C ASN A 95 12.89 8.61 -1.41
N ARG A 96 11.83 9.15 -2.04
CA ARG A 96 10.42 8.77 -1.81
C ARG A 96 9.72 8.60 -3.16
N VAL A 97 8.51 9.14 -3.31
CA VAL A 97 7.89 9.25 -4.64
C VAL A 97 8.56 10.38 -5.41
N ALA A 98 9.40 9.99 -6.37
CA ALA A 98 10.17 10.90 -7.20
C ALA A 98 9.29 11.56 -8.27
N VAL A 99 8.53 12.58 -7.85
CA VAL A 99 7.87 13.51 -8.76
C VAL A 99 8.41 14.92 -8.54
N SER A 100 8.52 15.68 -9.63
CA SER A 100 9.08 17.02 -9.64
C SER A 100 8.23 18.00 -8.83
N LYS A 101 8.86 19.02 -8.24
CA LYS A 101 8.12 20.14 -7.66
C LYS A 101 7.83 21.16 -8.76
N MET A 102 6.55 21.40 -9.02
CA MET A 102 6.14 22.49 -9.91
C MET A 102 6.34 23.85 -9.24
N ASP A 103 6.71 24.86 -10.04
CA ASP A 103 6.69 26.26 -9.64
C ASP A 103 5.24 26.81 -9.66
N PRO A 104 4.64 27.16 -8.51
CA PRO A 104 3.29 27.70 -8.48
C PRO A 104 3.15 29.07 -9.16
N LEU A 105 4.24 29.82 -9.37
CA LEU A 105 4.23 31.10 -10.08
C LEU A 105 4.27 30.93 -11.60
N ASN A 106 4.82 29.83 -12.09
CA ASN A 106 4.84 29.50 -13.50
C ASN A 106 3.55 28.79 -13.92
N ARG A 107 2.62 29.54 -14.52
CA ARG A 107 1.32 29.02 -14.98
C ARG A 107 1.41 27.99 -16.13
N THR A 108 2.59 27.83 -16.74
CA THR A 108 2.82 26.83 -17.79
C THR A 108 3.47 25.55 -17.25
N ASP A 109 4.00 25.59 -16.01
CA ASP A 109 4.54 24.42 -15.33
C ASP A 109 3.41 23.56 -14.74
N VAL A 110 2.79 22.77 -15.62
CA VAL A 110 1.60 21.96 -15.32
C VAL A 110 1.78 20.50 -15.67
N SER A 111 2.84 20.08 -16.37
CA SER A 111 2.87 18.75 -17.00
C SER A 111 3.11 17.59 -16.04
N GLY A 112 3.45 17.83 -14.77
CA GLY A 112 3.78 16.76 -13.83
C GLY A 112 4.05 17.25 -12.42
N GLY A 113 4.52 16.39 -11.52
CA GLY A 113 4.65 16.74 -10.09
C GLY A 113 3.42 16.41 -9.25
N TYR A 114 2.57 15.52 -9.77
CA TYR A 114 1.34 15.10 -9.13
C TYR A 114 1.55 13.79 -8.39
N LEU A 115 1.14 13.77 -7.13
CA LEU A 115 0.92 12.55 -6.36
C LEU A 115 -0.55 12.58 -5.94
N LEU A 116 -1.28 11.56 -6.36
CA LEU A 116 -2.72 11.46 -6.26
C LEU A 116 -3.07 10.24 -5.43
N VAL A 117 -4.29 10.26 -4.88
CA VAL A 117 -4.87 9.09 -4.21
C VAL A 117 -6.29 8.88 -4.72
N LEU A 118 -6.58 7.65 -5.11
CA LEU A 118 -7.92 7.17 -5.41
C LEU A 118 -8.50 6.56 -4.14
N SER A 119 -9.70 7.01 -3.80
CA SER A 119 -10.44 6.59 -2.62
C SER A 119 -11.93 6.45 -2.92
N SER A 120 -12.58 5.47 -2.32
CA SER A 120 -14.02 5.31 -2.42
C SER A 120 -14.77 6.22 -1.45
N ASN A 121 -15.73 6.99 -1.97
CA ASN A 121 -16.54 7.93 -1.20
C ASN A 121 -17.38 7.22 -0.12
N SER A 122 -18.03 6.11 -0.49
CA SER A 122 -18.88 5.31 0.41
C SER A 122 -18.07 4.47 1.39
N HIS A 123 -16.97 3.89 0.93
CA HIS A 123 -16.08 3.10 1.77
C HIS A 123 -15.43 3.93 2.88
N ASP A 124 -14.83 5.09 2.54
CA ASP A 124 -14.21 5.98 3.52
C ASP A 124 -15.23 6.47 4.56
N SER A 125 -16.48 6.73 4.12
CA SER A 125 -17.57 7.15 5.01
C SER A 125 -17.99 6.05 5.98
N MET A 126 -17.96 4.78 5.56
CA MET A 126 -18.26 3.63 6.43
C MET A 126 -17.23 3.46 7.55
N LEU A 127 -15.95 3.70 7.24
CA LEU A 127 -14.86 3.50 8.20
C LEU A 127 -14.64 4.69 9.14
N ASN A 128 -15.33 5.83 8.92
CA ASN A 128 -15.21 7.06 9.71
C ASN A 128 -13.74 7.43 9.98
N THR A 129 -12.91 7.37 8.95
CA THR A 129 -11.43 7.40 9.07
C THR A 129 -10.86 8.70 9.64
N GLY A 130 -11.68 9.75 9.76
CA GLY A 130 -11.26 11.05 10.29
C GLY A 130 -10.21 11.77 9.44
N GLU A 131 -9.91 11.28 8.23
CA GLU A 131 -8.95 11.95 7.35
C GLU A 131 -9.46 13.33 6.91
N PRO A 132 -8.60 14.38 6.93
CA PRO A 132 -8.96 15.68 6.38
C PRO A 132 -9.36 15.57 4.91
N GLN A 133 -10.39 16.31 4.51
CA GLN A 133 -10.79 16.33 3.11
C GLN A 133 -9.64 16.85 2.23
N LYS A 134 -9.18 15.98 1.32
CA LYS A 134 -8.22 16.34 0.28
C LYS A 134 -8.96 17.06 -0.85
N GLN A 135 -8.30 18.04 -1.48
CA GLN A 135 -8.89 18.70 -2.65
C GLN A 135 -9.07 17.66 -3.77
N LYS A 136 -10.27 17.63 -4.36
CA LYS A 136 -10.62 16.70 -5.43
C LYS A 136 -9.94 17.11 -6.75
N VAL A 137 -9.56 16.10 -7.54
CA VAL A 137 -9.12 16.22 -8.94
C VAL A 137 -10.28 15.87 -9.88
N LEU A 138 -10.92 14.74 -9.60
CA LEU A 138 -11.95 14.14 -10.43
C LEU A 138 -12.90 13.32 -9.54
N ASP A 139 -14.19 13.38 -9.85
CA ASP A 139 -15.21 12.54 -9.21
C ASP A 139 -15.51 11.36 -10.15
N GLU A 140 -15.52 10.15 -9.60
CA GLU A 140 -15.58 8.88 -10.33
C GLU A 140 -16.75 8.04 -9.80
N GLY A 141 -17.87 8.69 -9.47
CA GLY A 141 -19.06 8.04 -8.91
C GLY A 141 -18.80 7.48 -7.50
N PRO A 142 -18.70 6.14 -7.31
CA PRO A 142 -18.40 5.57 -6.01
C PRO A 142 -16.97 5.89 -5.52
N ALA A 143 -16.10 6.42 -6.38
CA ALA A 143 -14.73 6.81 -6.05
C ALA A 143 -14.44 8.28 -6.38
N ARG A 144 -13.29 8.76 -5.91
CA ARG A 144 -12.73 10.08 -6.23
C ARG A 144 -11.22 9.96 -6.39
N VAL A 145 -10.65 10.82 -7.21
CA VAL A 145 -9.20 11.08 -7.25
C VAL A 145 -8.94 12.41 -6.55
N SER A 146 -8.02 12.43 -5.59
CA SER A 146 -7.69 13.61 -4.79
C SER A 146 -6.20 13.90 -4.76
N TYR A 147 -5.83 15.15 -4.51
CA TYR A 147 -4.42 15.54 -4.39
C TYR A 147 -3.81 15.04 -3.07
N VAL A 148 -2.65 14.42 -3.19
CA VAL A 148 -1.65 14.38 -2.11
C VAL A 148 -0.63 15.50 -2.35
N TYR A 149 -0.17 15.66 -3.59
CA TYR A 149 0.61 16.80 -4.09
C TYR A 149 0.15 17.22 -5.51
N PRO A 150 0.24 18.53 -5.84
CA PRO A 150 0.60 19.62 -4.94
C PRO A 150 -0.47 19.83 -3.85
N LYS A 151 -0.06 20.36 -2.69
CA LYS A 151 -1.00 20.63 -1.59
C LYS A 151 -2.00 21.75 -1.93
N ILE A 152 -1.57 22.69 -2.76
CA ILE A 152 -2.35 23.82 -3.25
C ILE A 152 -2.11 23.91 -4.76
N PRO A 153 -2.88 23.18 -5.59
CA PRO A 153 -2.79 23.28 -7.05
C PRO A 153 -3.26 24.65 -7.54
N THR A 154 -2.61 25.18 -8.59
CA THR A 154 -3.14 26.34 -9.33
C THR A 154 -4.29 25.92 -10.25
N GLY A 155 -5.10 26.88 -10.71
CA GLY A 155 -6.17 26.60 -11.69
C GLY A 155 -5.68 25.89 -12.97
N PRO A 156 -4.57 26.34 -13.61
CA PRO A 156 -3.96 25.63 -14.73
C PRO A 156 -3.51 24.21 -14.39
N GLN A 157 -2.86 23.99 -13.23
CA GLN A 157 -2.43 22.66 -12.79
C GLN A 157 -3.61 21.72 -12.58
N HIS A 158 -4.71 22.22 -12.01
CA HIS A 158 -5.92 21.43 -11.81
C HIS A 158 -6.56 21.03 -13.14
N ARG A 159 -6.72 21.98 -14.07
CA ARG A 159 -7.25 21.68 -15.40
C ARG A 159 -6.40 20.65 -16.14
N PHE A 160 -5.06 20.78 -16.09
CA PHE A 160 -4.18 19.85 -16.77
C PHE A 160 -4.38 18.41 -16.28
N ILE A 161 -4.27 18.15 -14.98
CA ILE A 161 -4.34 16.77 -14.47
C ILE A 161 -5.77 16.20 -14.52
N SER A 162 -6.79 17.03 -14.34
CA SER A 162 -8.19 16.61 -14.51
C SER A 162 -8.47 16.20 -15.96
N ASN A 163 -8.00 17.00 -16.93
CA ASN A 163 -8.11 16.65 -18.35
C ASN A 163 -7.29 15.39 -18.68
N TYR A 164 -6.06 15.27 -18.18
CA TYR A 164 -5.23 14.09 -18.41
C TYR A 164 -5.92 12.79 -17.97
N LEU A 165 -6.55 12.78 -16.80
CA LEU A 165 -7.31 11.64 -16.30
C LEU A 165 -8.59 11.40 -17.13
N SER A 166 -9.25 12.46 -17.58
CA SER A 166 -10.44 12.36 -18.43
C SER A 166 -10.10 11.80 -19.81
N ASP A 167 -9.01 12.25 -20.41
CA ASP A 167 -8.49 11.80 -21.71
C ASP A 167 -8.03 10.35 -21.64
N PHE A 168 -7.34 9.95 -20.55
CA PHE A 168 -7.01 8.55 -20.28
C PHE A 168 -8.26 7.67 -20.28
N GLN A 169 -9.30 8.08 -19.56
CA GLN A 169 -10.53 7.29 -19.49
C GLN A 169 -11.24 7.24 -20.83
N GLN A 170 -11.32 8.35 -21.56
CA GLN A 170 -11.90 8.35 -22.90
C GLN A 170 -11.14 7.40 -23.83
N ALA A 171 -9.81 7.40 -23.79
CA ALA A 171 -8.99 6.49 -24.57
C ALA A 171 -9.20 5.02 -24.15
N LEU A 172 -9.27 4.74 -22.85
CA LEU A 172 -9.48 3.39 -22.32
C LEU A 172 -10.86 2.82 -22.69
N TRP A 173 -11.90 3.63 -22.64
CA TRP A 173 -13.27 3.21 -22.97
C TRP A 173 -13.59 3.25 -24.47
N GLY A 174 -12.76 3.92 -25.26
CA GLY A 174 -12.92 4.01 -26.72
C GLY A 174 -12.72 2.67 -27.45
N PRO A 175 -13.15 2.59 -28.73
CA PRO A 175 -13.00 1.38 -29.54
C PRO A 175 -11.54 1.04 -29.86
N GLY A 176 -10.65 2.04 -29.90
CA GLY A 176 -9.22 1.90 -30.16
C GLY A 176 -8.35 1.79 -28.92
N PHE A 177 -8.89 1.37 -27.77
CA PHE A 177 -8.21 1.44 -26.47
C PHE A 177 -6.85 0.73 -26.40
N ALA A 178 -6.67 -0.35 -27.16
CA ALA A 178 -5.42 -1.10 -27.25
C ALA A 178 -4.44 -0.57 -28.34
N GLY A 179 -4.85 0.45 -29.09
CA GLY A 179 -4.04 1.06 -30.14
C GLY A 179 -3.00 2.07 -29.62
N PRO A 180 -2.19 2.68 -30.51
CA PRO A 180 -1.17 3.67 -30.16
C PRO A 180 -1.73 4.92 -29.46
N GLU A 181 -2.94 5.33 -29.83
CA GLU A 181 -3.66 6.46 -29.22
C GLU A 181 -4.53 6.03 -28.01
N GLY A 182 -4.43 4.76 -27.62
CA GLY A 182 -5.19 4.15 -26.54
C GLY A 182 -4.61 4.41 -25.15
N TYR A 183 -4.91 3.52 -24.21
CA TYR A 183 -4.52 3.67 -22.81
C TYR A 183 -3.00 3.82 -22.62
N SER A 184 -2.22 3.14 -23.47
CA SER A 184 -0.75 3.08 -23.36
C SER A 184 -0.08 4.44 -23.56
N LYS A 185 -0.77 5.42 -24.15
CA LYS A 185 -0.33 6.82 -24.25
C LYS A 185 -0.31 7.52 -22.88
N TYR A 186 -1.18 7.11 -21.96
CA TYR A 186 -1.43 7.80 -20.69
C TYR A 186 -0.86 7.09 -19.46
N ILE A 187 -0.71 5.77 -19.50
CA ILE A 187 -0.23 5.00 -18.34
C ILE A 187 1.13 4.36 -18.58
N ASP A 188 1.95 4.29 -17.52
CA ASP A 188 3.10 3.39 -17.46
C ASP A 188 2.55 1.96 -17.29
N VAL A 189 2.42 1.24 -18.40
CA VAL A 189 1.79 -0.10 -18.44
C VAL A 189 2.44 -1.07 -17.46
N ASP A 190 3.76 -1.02 -17.30
CA ASP A 190 4.48 -1.90 -16.36
C ASP A 190 4.10 -1.63 -14.92
N SER A 191 3.93 -0.36 -14.54
CA SER A 191 3.57 -0.03 -13.17
C SER A 191 2.17 -0.50 -12.80
N TRP A 192 1.24 -0.46 -13.77
CA TRP A 192 -0.12 -0.96 -13.59
C TRP A 192 -0.15 -2.49 -13.53
N ILE A 193 0.68 -3.17 -14.33
CA ILE A 193 0.88 -4.63 -14.21
C ILE A 193 1.47 -4.99 -12.84
N ASP A 194 2.54 -4.30 -12.42
CA ASP A 194 3.18 -4.53 -11.12
C ASP A 194 2.20 -4.31 -9.96
N TYR A 195 1.40 -3.25 -10.01
CA TYR A 195 0.39 -2.95 -9.00
C TYR A 195 -0.73 -4.00 -8.96
N PHE A 196 -1.23 -4.42 -10.13
CA PHE A 196 -2.22 -5.49 -10.23
C PHE A 196 -1.67 -6.78 -9.62
N LEU A 197 -0.50 -7.25 -10.06
CA LEU A 197 0.10 -8.49 -9.57
C LEU A 197 0.36 -8.42 -8.06
N HIS A 198 0.81 -7.29 -7.54
CA HIS A 198 1.05 -7.10 -6.11
C HIS A 198 -0.25 -7.14 -5.29
N THR A 199 -1.30 -6.47 -5.77
CA THR A 199 -2.62 -6.50 -5.13
C THR A 199 -3.22 -7.90 -5.16
N GLU A 200 -3.03 -8.62 -6.26
CA GLU A 200 -3.50 -9.99 -6.42
C GLU A 200 -2.75 -11.00 -5.57
N VAL A 201 -1.41 -10.92 -5.46
CA VAL A 201 -0.63 -11.84 -4.60
C VAL A 201 -0.89 -11.59 -3.13
N SER A 202 -1.10 -10.33 -2.73
CA SER A 202 -1.44 -10.01 -1.35
C SER A 202 -2.93 -10.25 -1.04
N LYS A 203 -3.77 -10.35 -2.09
CA LYS A 203 -5.24 -10.31 -1.99
C LYS A 203 -5.70 -9.15 -1.09
N ASN A 204 -5.07 -7.97 -1.27
CA ASN A 204 -5.42 -6.78 -0.48
C ASN A 204 -6.79 -6.28 -0.93
N LEU A 205 -7.78 -6.43 -0.07
CA LEU A 205 -9.18 -6.13 -0.40
C LEU A 205 -9.43 -4.65 -0.66
N ASP A 206 -8.64 -3.78 -0.03
CA ASP A 206 -8.70 -2.35 -0.24
C ASP A 206 -7.77 -1.87 -1.35
N GLY A 207 -6.89 -2.75 -1.85
CA GLY A 207 -5.86 -2.44 -2.82
C GLY A 207 -6.36 -1.87 -4.15
N TYR A 208 -7.67 -1.93 -4.43
CA TYR A 208 -8.27 -1.19 -5.54
C TYR A 208 -9.28 -0.12 -5.11
N ILE A 209 -9.74 -0.14 -3.86
CA ILE A 209 -10.89 0.64 -3.38
C ILE A 209 -10.45 1.97 -2.76
N SER A 210 -9.45 1.95 -1.89
CA SER A 210 -8.96 3.14 -1.19
C SER A 210 -7.47 3.02 -0.89
N SER A 211 -6.85 4.14 -0.52
CA SER A 211 -5.39 4.24 -0.35
C SER A 211 -4.60 3.83 -1.60
N VAL A 212 -5.20 3.96 -2.78
CA VAL A 212 -4.57 3.65 -4.06
C VAL A 212 -3.83 4.88 -4.55
N TYR A 213 -2.51 4.86 -4.47
CA TYR A 213 -1.70 5.99 -4.92
C TYR A 213 -1.42 5.91 -6.41
N LEU A 214 -1.45 7.07 -7.07
CA LEU A 214 -1.05 7.25 -8.46
C LEU A 214 -0.12 8.45 -8.53
N HIS A 215 0.87 8.45 -9.41
CA HIS A 215 1.73 9.61 -9.57
C HIS A 215 2.10 9.88 -11.02
N LYS A 216 2.34 11.15 -11.32
CA LYS A 216 2.70 11.62 -12.65
C LYS A 216 3.79 12.68 -12.52
N ASP A 217 4.96 12.39 -13.08
CA ASP A 217 6.04 13.36 -13.21
C ASP A 217 5.95 14.13 -14.54
N LYS A 218 6.80 15.15 -14.69
CA LYS A 218 6.86 15.99 -15.88
C LYS A 218 7.15 15.12 -17.09
N ASP A 219 6.30 15.28 -18.11
CA ASP A 219 6.41 14.59 -19.40
C ASP A 219 6.46 13.05 -19.29
N SER A 220 6.06 12.51 -18.14
CA SER A 220 5.92 11.07 -17.89
C SER A 220 4.47 10.62 -18.06
N LYS A 221 4.27 9.31 -18.09
CA LYS A 221 2.95 8.70 -17.98
C LYS A 221 2.51 8.59 -16.52
N LEU A 222 1.23 8.31 -16.30
CA LEU A 222 0.66 8.03 -14.99
C LEU A 222 1.10 6.64 -14.50
N VAL A 223 1.69 6.62 -13.31
CA VAL A 223 2.26 5.43 -12.67
C VAL A 223 1.33 4.97 -11.55
N ALA A 224 1.06 3.66 -11.48
CA ALA A 224 0.30 3.07 -10.38
C ALA A 224 1.20 2.73 -9.19
N GLY A 225 0.71 3.00 -7.99
CA GLY A 225 1.47 2.92 -6.75
C GLY A 225 2.04 4.28 -6.31
N PRO A 226 2.72 4.30 -5.15
CA PRO A 226 3.27 3.14 -4.44
C PRO A 226 2.27 2.35 -3.58
N ALA A 227 2.69 1.15 -3.15
CA ALA A 227 1.94 0.31 -2.21
C ALA A 227 1.77 0.98 -0.83
N TRP A 228 0.56 0.90 -0.26
CA TRP A 228 0.22 1.34 1.08
C TRP A 228 -0.83 0.43 1.76
N ASP A 229 -0.76 0.31 3.09
CA ASP A 229 -1.78 -0.30 3.97
C ASP A 229 -2.16 -1.77 3.65
N TYR A 230 -1.35 -2.72 4.14
CA TYR A 230 -1.49 -4.16 3.90
C TYR A 230 -1.70 -4.96 5.19
N ASN A 231 -2.05 -4.30 6.28
CA ASN A 231 -2.36 -4.93 7.57
C ASN A 231 -3.51 -5.96 7.47
N LEU A 232 -4.47 -5.76 6.55
CA LEU A 232 -5.59 -6.65 6.26
C LEU A 232 -5.35 -7.63 5.09
N ALA A 233 -4.17 -7.58 4.48
CA ALA A 233 -3.80 -8.45 3.37
C ALA A 233 -3.35 -9.85 3.84
N PHE A 234 -2.98 -10.70 2.88
CA PHE A 234 -2.44 -12.03 3.11
C PHE A 234 -3.32 -12.92 3.99
N GLY A 235 -4.60 -13.03 3.60
CA GLY A 235 -5.59 -13.85 4.29
C GLY A 235 -6.00 -13.33 5.66
N GLN A 236 -5.67 -12.08 6.00
CA GLN A 236 -6.02 -11.52 7.31
C GLN A 236 -7.50 -11.20 7.40
N ALA A 237 -8.04 -10.35 6.53
CA ALA A 237 -9.48 -10.09 6.51
C ALA A 237 -10.20 -11.33 5.95
N THR A 238 -11.02 -12.01 6.74
CA THR A 238 -11.67 -13.29 6.34
C THR A 238 -13.10 -13.12 5.86
N TYR A 239 -13.63 -11.91 5.97
CA TYR A 239 -14.97 -11.58 5.54
C TYR A 239 -15.04 -10.08 5.28
N TRP A 240 -15.81 -9.72 4.26
CA TRP A 240 -16.20 -8.35 4.01
C TRP A 240 -17.64 -8.33 3.51
N ASN A 241 -18.59 -8.21 4.45
CA ASN A 241 -20.03 -8.17 4.17
C ASN A 241 -20.53 -9.26 3.19
N GLY A 242 -20.08 -10.50 3.35
CA GLY A 242 -20.60 -11.65 2.58
C GLY A 242 -19.72 -12.04 1.41
N TYR A 243 -18.70 -11.24 1.09
CA TYR A 243 -18.03 -11.36 -0.19
C TYR A 243 -16.69 -12.13 -0.17
N TYR A 244 -15.95 -12.16 0.93
CA TYR A 244 -14.58 -12.69 0.87
C TYR A 244 -14.54 -14.22 0.66
N VAL A 245 -14.30 -14.64 -0.58
CA VAL A 245 -13.94 -16.03 -0.94
C VAL A 245 -12.42 -16.14 -0.88
N GLU A 246 -11.93 -16.62 0.26
CA GLU A 246 -10.51 -16.85 0.52
C GLU A 246 -10.10 -18.27 0.09
N PRO A 247 -8.88 -18.48 -0.41
CA PRO A 247 -7.99 -17.57 -1.15
C PRO A 247 -8.23 -17.59 -2.66
N TRP A 248 -9.24 -18.31 -3.14
CA TRP A 248 -9.44 -18.68 -4.54
C TRP A 248 -10.34 -17.66 -5.23
N ASP A 249 -9.78 -16.96 -6.21
CA ASP A 249 -10.37 -15.94 -7.08
C ASP A 249 -9.48 -14.70 -7.13
N PHE A 250 -9.57 -13.95 -8.22
CA PHE A 250 -8.93 -12.65 -8.31
C PHE A 250 -9.65 -11.62 -7.43
N THR A 251 -8.90 -10.70 -6.86
CA THR A 251 -9.42 -9.62 -6.03
C THR A 251 -10.24 -8.66 -6.86
N TYR A 252 -9.79 -8.35 -8.09
CA TYR A 252 -10.50 -7.41 -8.97
C TYR A 252 -11.91 -7.88 -9.38
N ILE A 253 -12.21 -9.20 -9.30
CA ILE A 253 -13.54 -9.74 -9.67
C ILE A 253 -14.62 -9.58 -8.61
N GLY A 254 -14.28 -9.00 -7.46
CA GLY A 254 -15.23 -8.86 -6.37
C GLY A 254 -16.34 -7.84 -6.52
N PRO A 255 -17.55 -8.07 -5.97
CA PRO A 255 -18.63 -7.13 -5.89
C PRO A 255 -18.23 -5.90 -5.08
N ASN A 256 -17.48 -6.00 -3.97
CA ASN A 256 -17.02 -4.77 -3.29
C ASN A 256 -16.08 -3.97 -4.19
N GLN A 257 -15.15 -4.63 -4.86
CA GLN A 257 -14.26 -3.99 -5.83
C GLN A 257 -15.06 -3.38 -6.98
N LYS A 258 -16.01 -4.11 -7.58
CA LYS A 258 -16.92 -3.63 -8.63
C LYS A 258 -17.84 -2.50 -8.18
N SER A 259 -18.22 -2.43 -6.92
CA SER A 259 -19.16 -1.43 -6.41
C SER A 259 -18.46 -0.17 -5.91
N TYR A 260 -17.21 -0.28 -5.46
CA TYR A 260 -16.52 0.81 -4.78
C TYR A 260 -15.26 1.31 -5.50
N SER A 261 -14.73 0.57 -6.48
CA SER A 261 -13.46 0.91 -7.13
C SER A 261 -13.62 1.27 -8.60
N GLN A 262 -13.29 2.51 -8.94
CA GLN A 262 -13.08 2.89 -10.34
C GLN A 262 -11.83 2.22 -10.95
N MET A 263 -10.79 1.97 -10.15
CA MET A 263 -9.58 1.31 -10.63
C MET A 263 -9.85 -0.10 -11.15
N VAL A 264 -10.75 -0.84 -10.51
CA VAL A 264 -11.18 -2.17 -10.95
C VAL A 264 -11.89 -2.11 -12.30
N HIS A 265 -12.70 -1.09 -12.55
CA HIS A 265 -13.31 -0.87 -13.87
C HIS A 265 -12.25 -0.63 -14.95
N TRP A 266 -11.19 0.13 -14.64
CA TRP A 266 -10.07 0.29 -15.56
C TRP A 266 -9.37 -1.05 -15.84
N TYR A 267 -9.11 -1.86 -14.81
CA TYR A 267 -8.50 -3.19 -15.02
C TYR A 267 -9.38 -4.14 -15.83
N TYR A 268 -10.71 -4.13 -15.66
CA TYR A 268 -11.59 -4.92 -16.53
C TYR A 268 -11.39 -4.60 -18.00
N ARG A 269 -11.20 -3.33 -18.32
CA ARG A 269 -10.99 -2.89 -19.69
C ARG A 269 -9.57 -3.21 -20.17
N LEU A 270 -8.55 -3.01 -19.34
CA LEU A 270 -7.16 -3.36 -19.66
C LEU A 270 -6.99 -4.85 -19.94
N LEU A 271 -7.64 -5.72 -19.15
CA LEU A 271 -7.58 -7.18 -19.32
C LEU A 271 -8.30 -7.68 -20.59
N GLN A 272 -9.02 -6.82 -21.31
CA GLN A 272 -9.56 -7.15 -22.65
C GLN A 272 -8.53 -6.96 -23.76
N ASP A 273 -7.38 -6.32 -23.49
CA ASP A 273 -6.28 -6.23 -24.45
C ASP A 273 -5.35 -7.46 -24.31
N PRO A 274 -5.27 -8.33 -25.34
CA PRO A 274 -4.40 -9.49 -25.31
C PRO A 274 -2.91 -9.13 -25.12
N ALA A 275 -2.46 -7.94 -25.54
CA ALA A 275 -1.09 -7.51 -25.33
C ALA A 275 -0.80 -7.19 -23.86
N PHE A 276 -1.75 -6.54 -23.17
CA PHE A 276 -1.69 -6.30 -21.73
C PHE A 276 -1.63 -7.61 -20.95
N VAL A 277 -2.54 -8.54 -21.25
CA VAL A 277 -2.61 -9.86 -20.58
C VAL A 277 -1.33 -10.67 -20.78
N ARG A 278 -0.80 -10.74 -22.00
CA ARG A 278 0.49 -11.42 -22.27
C ARG A 278 1.63 -10.81 -21.48
N ARG A 279 1.71 -9.47 -21.42
CA ARG A 279 2.77 -8.77 -20.67
C ARG A 279 2.64 -9.01 -19.16
N LEU A 280 1.40 -9.03 -18.65
CA LEU A 280 1.10 -9.35 -17.26
C LEU A 280 1.53 -10.77 -16.90
N SER A 281 1.18 -11.76 -17.73
CA SER A 281 1.57 -13.16 -17.53
C SER A 281 3.10 -13.33 -17.56
N GLN A 282 3.78 -12.74 -18.55
CA GLN A 282 5.24 -12.78 -18.62
C GLN A 282 5.89 -12.15 -17.38
N ARG A 283 5.40 -10.98 -16.96
CA ARG A 283 5.91 -10.31 -15.76
C ARG A 283 5.73 -11.17 -14.52
N TYR A 284 4.60 -11.83 -14.37
CA TYR A 284 4.36 -12.76 -13.26
C TYR A 284 5.33 -13.95 -13.28
N GLU A 285 5.56 -14.57 -14.44
CA GLU A 285 6.53 -15.67 -14.58
C GLU A 285 7.95 -15.25 -14.18
N ASP A 286 8.39 -14.05 -14.59
CA ASP A 286 9.71 -13.52 -14.25
C ASP A 286 9.86 -13.32 -12.72
N LEU A 287 8.82 -12.83 -12.07
CA LEU A 287 8.77 -12.67 -10.62
C LEU A 287 8.82 -14.01 -9.90
N ARG A 288 8.10 -15.03 -10.39
CA ARG A 288 8.10 -16.38 -9.83
C ARG A 288 9.43 -17.12 -9.97
N ARG A 289 10.28 -16.73 -10.93
CA ARG A 289 11.67 -17.22 -11.04
C ARG A 289 12.65 -16.48 -10.13
N THR A 290 12.26 -15.32 -9.60
CA THR A 290 13.14 -14.42 -8.84
C THR A 290 12.51 -14.10 -7.48
N VAL A 291 12.16 -12.83 -7.23
CA VAL A 291 11.80 -12.28 -5.92
C VAL A 291 10.55 -12.88 -5.29
N TRP A 292 9.70 -13.55 -6.08
CA TRP A 292 8.50 -14.23 -5.59
C TRP A 292 8.62 -15.75 -5.60
N LYS A 293 9.81 -16.32 -5.86
CA LYS A 293 10.01 -17.77 -5.70
C LYS A 293 9.77 -18.17 -4.24
N ASP A 294 9.25 -19.38 -4.03
CA ASP A 294 8.80 -19.84 -2.70
C ASP A 294 9.89 -19.71 -1.63
N SER A 295 11.13 -20.08 -2.00
CA SER A 295 12.29 -20.00 -1.11
C SER A 295 12.62 -18.57 -0.68
N ASP A 296 12.47 -17.57 -1.55
CA ASP A 296 12.72 -16.17 -1.22
C ASP A 296 11.61 -15.62 -0.30
N VAL A 297 10.35 -15.94 -0.60
CA VAL A 297 9.21 -15.52 0.24
C VAL A 297 9.32 -16.12 1.65
N VAL A 298 9.64 -17.41 1.75
CA VAL A 298 9.90 -18.09 3.02
C VAL A 298 11.11 -17.49 3.74
N ALA A 299 12.18 -17.14 3.01
CA ALA A 299 13.36 -16.50 3.60
C ALA A 299 13.04 -15.11 4.18
N SER A 300 12.22 -14.31 3.50
CA SER A 300 11.75 -13.00 4.00
C SER A 300 10.95 -13.15 5.29
N ILE A 301 9.96 -14.06 5.32
CA ILE A 301 9.15 -14.34 6.52
C ILE A 301 10.03 -14.87 7.67
N ARG A 302 10.99 -15.75 7.37
CA ARG A 302 11.94 -16.27 8.35
C ARG A 302 12.81 -15.16 8.94
N SER A 303 13.24 -14.21 8.12
CA SER A 303 14.04 -13.07 8.57
C SER A 303 13.25 -12.18 9.54
N TYR A 304 11.98 -11.91 9.25
CA TYR A 304 11.10 -11.21 10.18
C TYR A 304 10.84 -11.99 11.47
N ARG A 305 10.60 -13.30 11.35
CA ARG A 305 10.44 -14.16 12.54
C ARG A 305 11.69 -14.15 13.42
N ALA A 306 12.90 -14.22 12.83
CA ALA A 306 14.14 -14.13 13.59
C ALA A 306 14.27 -12.77 14.29
N LEU A 307 14.01 -11.67 13.57
CA LEU A 307 14.07 -10.30 14.09
C LEU A 307 13.12 -10.07 15.27
N LEU A 308 11.89 -10.61 15.20
CA LEU A 308 10.83 -10.37 16.19
C LEU A 308 10.78 -11.41 17.32
N SER A 309 11.55 -12.49 17.23
CA SER A 309 11.50 -13.64 18.15
C SER A 309 11.63 -13.24 19.63
N ASN A 310 12.48 -12.25 19.93
CA ASN A 310 12.75 -11.81 21.29
C ASN A 310 11.78 -10.74 21.81
N SER A 311 11.02 -10.05 20.94
CA SER A 311 10.16 -8.92 21.30
C SER A 311 8.67 -9.24 21.24
N GLN A 312 8.26 -10.21 20.41
CA GLN A 312 6.85 -10.59 20.24
C GLN A 312 6.18 -10.94 21.58
N GLY A 313 6.88 -11.65 22.48
CA GLY A 313 6.33 -12.06 23.77
C GLY A 313 6.02 -10.86 24.65
N ARG A 314 6.89 -9.84 24.66
CA ARG A 314 6.62 -8.56 25.35
C ARG A 314 5.46 -7.82 24.70
N ASN A 315 5.42 -7.76 23.37
CA ASN A 315 4.33 -7.13 22.65
C ASN A 315 2.97 -7.75 23.00
N PHE A 316 2.85 -9.07 22.96
CA PHE A 316 1.61 -9.75 23.31
C PHE A 316 1.33 -9.82 24.82
N GLY A 317 2.30 -9.45 25.67
CA GLY A 317 2.07 -9.15 27.08
C GLY A 317 1.30 -7.85 27.29
N VAL A 318 1.58 -6.82 26.47
CA VAL A 318 0.83 -5.54 26.47
C VAL A 318 -0.47 -5.64 25.68
N TRP A 319 -0.43 -6.30 24.53
CA TRP A 319 -1.54 -6.42 23.58
C TRP A 319 -1.90 -7.89 23.37
N PRO A 320 -2.73 -8.51 24.23
CA PRO A 320 -2.98 -9.94 24.17
C PRO A 320 -3.42 -10.43 22.79
N ILE A 321 -2.77 -11.47 22.26
CA ILE A 321 -3.04 -12.02 20.92
C ILE A 321 -4.50 -12.45 20.71
N SER A 322 -5.18 -12.83 21.79
CA SER A 322 -6.60 -13.19 21.81
C SER A 322 -7.53 -11.99 21.64
N GLN A 323 -7.07 -10.78 21.97
CA GLN A 323 -7.83 -9.53 21.87
C GLN A 323 -7.60 -8.77 20.56
N VAL A 324 -6.61 -9.18 19.77
CA VAL A 324 -6.32 -8.59 18.45
C VAL A 324 -7.57 -8.67 17.56
N SER A 325 -8.07 -7.53 17.13
CA SER A 325 -9.32 -7.41 16.36
C SER A 325 -9.35 -6.04 15.67
N THR A 326 -10.08 -5.93 14.57
CA THR A 326 -10.46 -4.63 13.97
C THR A 326 -11.55 -3.93 14.79
N ASN A 327 -12.22 -4.65 15.70
CA ASN A 327 -13.46 -4.24 16.38
C ASN A 327 -14.58 -3.83 15.41
N HIS A 328 -14.49 -4.24 14.14
CA HIS A 328 -15.46 -3.91 13.11
C HIS A 328 -16.28 -5.14 12.71
N LYS A 329 -17.61 -5.05 12.84
CA LYS A 329 -18.55 -6.17 12.57
C LYS A 329 -18.36 -6.77 11.18
N TYR A 330 -17.97 -5.96 10.20
CA TYR A 330 -17.88 -6.39 8.80
C TYR A 330 -16.50 -6.89 8.38
N ILE A 331 -15.46 -6.71 9.20
CA ILE A 331 -14.05 -7.02 8.85
C ILE A 331 -13.43 -7.89 9.96
N PRO A 332 -13.93 -9.13 10.18
CA PRO A 332 -13.25 -10.07 11.07
C PRO A 332 -11.88 -10.44 10.49
N ILE A 333 -10.95 -10.73 11.40
CA ILE A 333 -9.58 -11.10 11.04
C ILE A 333 -9.24 -12.54 11.43
N LYS A 334 -8.40 -13.17 10.62
CA LYS A 334 -8.01 -14.56 10.75
C LYS A 334 -7.33 -14.85 12.08
N TYR A 335 -7.67 -16.01 12.63
CA TYR A 335 -7.05 -16.58 13.82
C TYR A 335 -6.53 -17.98 13.49
N TRP A 336 -5.23 -18.10 13.23
CA TRP A 336 -4.60 -19.39 12.96
C TRP A 336 -4.26 -20.18 14.23
N GLY A 337 -4.27 -19.54 15.39
CA GLY A 337 -4.05 -20.19 16.67
C GLY A 337 -3.64 -19.21 17.78
N PRO A 338 -3.54 -19.70 19.04
CA PRO A 338 -3.24 -18.89 20.21
C PRO A 338 -1.81 -18.38 20.30
N THR A 339 -0.89 -18.90 19.48
CA THR A 339 0.53 -18.49 19.54
C THR A 339 0.91 -17.62 18.35
N TRP A 340 1.85 -16.70 18.57
CA TRP A 340 2.44 -15.91 17.49
C TRP A 340 3.00 -16.80 16.37
N ASP A 341 3.74 -17.85 16.73
CA ASP A 341 4.31 -18.81 15.80
C ASP A 341 3.28 -19.51 14.89
N GLN A 342 2.08 -19.83 15.41
CA GLN A 342 1.00 -20.38 14.58
C GLN A 342 0.48 -19.35 13.57
N ASN A 343 0.40 -18.08 13.95
CA ASN A 343 -0.02 -17.01 13.05
C ASN A 343 1.05 -16.68 12.00
N VAL A 344 2.34 -16.77 12.34
CA VAL A 344 3.44 -16.65 11.36
C VAL A 344 3.42 -17.80 10.37
N ARG A 345 3.26 -19.05 10.84
CA ARG A 345 3.12 -20.22 9.94
C ARG A 345 1.89 -20.09 9.06
N GLY A 346 0.76 -19.66 9.63
CA GLY A 346 -0.48 -19.42 8.89
C GLY A 346 -0.32 -18.40 7.77
N LEU A 347 0.37 -17.28 8.04
CA LEU A 347 0.74 -16.30 7.01
C LEU A 347 1.59 -16.94 5.90
N GLN A 348 2.66 -17.66 6.26
CA GLN A 348 3.55 -18.30 5.30
C GLN A 348 2.79 -19.28 4.39
N ASP A 349 2.04 -20.20 4.99
CA ASP A 349 1.28 -21.22 4.27
C ASP A 349 0.22 -20.58 3.36
N TRP A 350 -0.39 -19.48 3.80
CA TRP A 350 -1.33 -18.73 2.99
C TRP A 350 -0.67 -18.10 1.76
N VAL A 351 0.47 -17.42 1.93
CA VAL A 351 1.15 -16.72 0.82
C VAL A 351 1.64 -17.72 -0.21
N LEU A 352 2.23 -18.84 0.22
CA LEU A 352 2.65 -19.91 -0.70
C LEU A 352 1.47 -20.49 -1.47
N ARG A 353 0.36 -20.78 -0.78
CA ARG A 353 -0.86 -21.28 -1.42
C ARG A 353 -1.44 -20.28 -2.43
N ARG A 354 -1.37 -18.98 -2.13
CA ARG A 354 -1.83 -17.92 -3.05
C ARG A 354 -0.94 -17.82 -4.29
N LEU A 355 0.38 -17.91 -4.13
CA LEU A 355 1.33 -17.96 -5.25
C LEU A 355 1.08 -19.20 -6.13
N HIS A 356 0.92 -20.38 -5.54
CA HIS A 356 0.61 -21.61 -6.31
C HIS A 356 -0.72 -21.53 -7.05
N TRP A 357 -1.73 -20.88 -6.45
CA TRP A 357 -2.97 -20.59 -7.18
C TRP A 357 -2.71 -19.63 -8.35
N MET A 358 -1.97 -18.54 -8.13
CA MET A 358 -1.65 -17.61 -9.20
C MET A 358 -0.82 -18.26 -10.32
N ASP A 359 0.02 -19.24 -10.00
CA ASP A 359 0.76 -20.06 -11.00
C ASP A 359 -0.19 -20.78 -11.97
N GLU A 360 -1.37 -21.19 -11.50
CA GLU A 360 -2.38 -21.82 -12.34
C GLU A 360 -3.23 -20.79 -13.10
N TRP A 361 -3.59 -19.67 -12.47
CA TRP A 361 -4.66 -18.80 -12.94
C TRP A 361 -4.20 -17.55 -13.68
N VAL A 362 -3.02 -16.99 -13.39
CA VAL A 362 -2.50 -15.82 -14.12
C VAL A 362 -2.28 -16.14 -15.61
N PRO A 363 -1.73 -17.31 -16.01
CA PRO A 363 -1.61 -17.67 -17.43
C PRO A 363 -2.94 -17.91 -18.15
N ARG A 364 -4.07 -17.96 -17.41
CA ARG A 364 -5.43 -18.21 -17.93
C ARG A 364 -6.33 -16.97 -17.92
N LEU A 365 -5.82 -15.81 -17.48
CA LEU A 365 -6.46 -14.51 -17.70
C LEU A 365 -6.59 -14.27 -19.21
#